data_AF-A0A3B9WVS1-F1
#
_entry.id   AF-A0A3B9WVS1-F1
#
_cell.length_a   1.000
_cell.length_b   1.000
_cell.length_c   1.000
_cell.angle_alpha   90.00
_cell.angle_beta   90.00
_cell.angle_gamma   90.00
#
_symmetry.space_group_name_H-M   'P 1'
#
loop_
_entity.id
_entity.type
_entity.pdbx_description
1 polymer ?
#
loop_
_entity_poly.entity_id
_entity_poly.type
_entity_poly.pdbx_seq_one_letter_code
_entity_poly.pdbx_strand_id
1 'polypeptide(L)'
;IKERRPDIICIAGESHEDLPEIGSAADLVCNNDFVARGYLIIRTAHELGCDTFVHISFPRHLAYETMSRRLAIMQAACDEFGMTLVQETAPDPTTDVGVAGAQAYILEHVPEWVEKYGTNSAYFCTNDAHTEPLLKQLLEYGGYFIEADLPSPLMGYPGALGIDLTAEAGDFEKILAKVEEAVNEKGGAGRFGTWAYSYGYTVSAGLAQHAMNVIDGVSELDDIDDIAKAYEVFSPKAAWNGSNYTNVETGVKSDNVFLVYQDTYIMGDPGKFMGSTDIEVPEKYFTIK
;
A
#
# COMPACT_ATOMS: atom_id res chain seq x y z
N ILE A 1 -6.80 28.45 -7.55
CA ILE A 1 -5.48 29.10 -7.32
C ILE A 1 -4.86 29.54 -8.64
N LYS A 2 -4.72 28.61 -9.60
CA LYS A 2 -4.07 28.82 -10.90
C LYS A 2 -4.60 30.03 -11.69
N GLU A 3 -5.91 30.33 -11.65
CA GLU A 3 -6.47 31.54 -12.30
C GLU A 3 -5.87 32.86 -11.79
N ARG A 4 -5.54 32.95 -10.51
CA ARG A 4 -5.06 34.20 -9.87
C ARG A 4 -3.56 34.21 -9.64
N ARG A 5 -2.96 33.03 -9.48
CA ARG A 5 -1.55 32.81 -9.16
C ARG A 5 -1.05 31.59 -9.94
N PRO A 6 -0.87 31.72 -11.28
CA PRO A 6 -0.41 30.61 -12.11
C PRO A 6 1.03 30.18 -11.77
N ASP A 7 1.79 31.05 -11.10
CA ASP A 7 3.16 30.82 -10.62
C ASP A 7 3.25 29.89 -9.41
N ILE A 8 2.15 29.63 -8.70
CA ILE A 8 2.13 28.68 -7.58
C ILE A 8 2.09 27.26 -8.14
N ILE A 9 3.07 26.45 -7.74
CA ILE A 9 3.09 25.01 -7.96
C ILE A 9 2.09 24.36 -6.99
N CYS A 10 1.17 23.58 -7.53
CA CYS A 10 0.17 22.82 -6.79
C CYS A 10 0.50 21.33 -6.90
N ILE A 11 0.89 20.71 -5.79
CA ILE A 11 1.19 19.28 -5.72
C ILE A 11 0.13 18.59 -4.87
N ALA A 12 -0.46 17.51 -5.39
CA ALA A 12 -1.37 16.65 -4.65
C ALA A 12 -0.67 15.33 -4.29
N GLY A 13 -0.53 15.04 -3.00
CA GLY A 13 0.00 13.77 -2.51
C GLY A 13 -1.13 12.93 -1.93
N GLU A 14 -1.24 11.69 -2.39
CA GLU A 14 -2.26 10.71 -1.99
C GLU A 14 -3.69 11.29 -2.10
N SER A 15 -4.04 11.72 -3.32
CA SER A 15 -5.37 12.21 -3.63
C SER A 15 -6.40 11.08 -3.68
N HIS A 16 -7.63 11.34 -3.22
CA HIS A 16 -8.73 10.36 -3.24
C HIS A 16 -9.76 10.68 -4.33
N GLU A 17 -9.64 11.84 -4.97
CA GLU A 17 -10.35 12.21 -6.18
C GLU A 17 -9.99 11.29 -7.35
N ASP A 18 -10.83 11.30 -8.40
CA ASP A 18 -10.49 10.65 -9.67
C ASP A 18 -9.17 11.23 -10.22
N LEU A 19 -8.22 10.34 -10.57
CA LEU A 19 -6.85 10.75 -10.92
C LEU A 19 -6.80 11.70 -12.14
N PRO A 20 -7.54 11.45 -13.24
CA PRO A 20 -7.71 12.43 -14.31
C PRO A 20 -8.25 13.80 -13.84
N GLU A 21 -9.24 13.81 -12.96
CA GLU A 21 -9.84 15.06 -12.46
C GLU A 21 -8.83 15.89 -11.64
N ILE A 22 -8.18 15.29 -10.64
CA ILE A 22 -7.17 16.00 -9.83
C ILE A 22 -5.92 16.35 -10.64
N GLY A 23 -5.51 15.48 -11.57
CA GLY A 23 -4.41 15.73 -12.50
C GLY A 23 -4.65 16.92 -13.42
N SER A 24 -5.92 17.28 -13.69
CA SER A 24 -6.27 18.49 -14.45
C SER A 24 -6.14 19.79 -13.64
N ALA A 25 -6.15 19.69 -12.30
CA ALA A 25 -6.17 20.82 -11.38
C ALA A 25 -4.82 21.06 -10.67
N ALA A 26 -4.02 20.01 -10.49
CA ALA A 26 -2.69 20.05 -9.90
C ALA A 26 -1.59 20.10 -10.98
N ASP A 27 -0.43 20.66 -10.62
CA ASP A 27 0.75 20.62 -11.47
C ASP A 27 1.45 19.25 -11.36
N LEU A 28 1.38 18.58 -10.20
CA LEU A 28 1.88 17.22 -9.97
C LEU A 28 0.93 16.46 -9.04
N VAL A 29 0.70 15.17 -9.32
CA VAL A 29 -0.04 14.24 -8.45
C VAL A 29 0.82 13.01 -8.19
N CYS A 30 1.00 12.63 -6.93
CA CYS A 30 1.66 11.39 -6.55
C CYS A 30 0.76 10.57 -5.63
N ASN A 31 0.50 9.32 -5.99
CA ASN A 31 -0.31 8.37 -5.23
C ASN A 31 0.43 7.03 -5.07
N ASN A 32 -0.03 6.19 -4.15
CA ASN A 32 0.47 4.82 -4.06
C ASN A 32 0.17 4.04 -5.35
N ASP A 33 1.10 3.17 -5.79
CA ASP A 33 0.92 2.45 -7.05
C ASP A 33 -0.02 1.25 -6.92
N PHE A 34 -1.32 1.50 -6.93
CA PHE A 34 -2.33 0.44 -6.89
C PHE A 34 -2.30 -0.48 -8.13
N VAL A 35 -1.67 -0.06 -9.23
CA VAL A 35 -1.56 -0.87 -10.47
C VAL A 35 -0.43 -1.87 -10.34
N ALA A 36 0.80 -1.41 -10.18
CA ALA A 36 1.97 -2.27 -10.01
C ALA A 36 1.82 -3.14 -8.75
N ARG A 37 1.37 -2.56 -7.63
CA ARG A 37 1.18 -3.31 -6.38
C ARG A 37 0.12 -4.39 -6.50
N GLY A 38 -0.89 -4.24 -7.37
CA GLY A 38 -1.84 -5.30 -7.65
C GLY A 38 -1.16 -6.60 -8.11
N TYR A 39 -0.06 -6.50 -8.85
CA TYR A 39 0.77 -7.64 -9.24
C TYR A 39 1.84 -7.98 -8.19
N LEU A 40 2.57 -6.98 -7.68
CA LEU A 40 3.71 -7.19 -6.79
C LEU A 40 3.30 -7.82 -5.45
N ILE A 41 2.12 -7.49 -4.92
CA ILE A 41 1.58 -8.10 -3.69
C ILE A 41 1.33 -9.59 -3.90
N ILE A 42 0.72 -9.97 -5.04
CA ILE A 42 0.44 -11.38 -5.34
C ILE A 42 1.73 -12.15 -5.61
N ARG A 43 2.66 -11.57 -6.37
CA ARG A 43 4.01 -12.16 -6.57
C ARG A 43 4.68 -12.44 -5.23
N THR A 44 4.67 -11.46 -4.32
CA THR A 44 5.25 -11.61 -2.99
C THR A 44 4.57 -12.72 -2.19
N ALA A 45 3.23 -12.77 -2.18
CA ALA A 45 2.48 -13.85 -1.54
C ALA A 45 2.88 -15.23 -2.10
N HIS A 46 2.97 -15.36 -3.43
CA HIS A 46 3.39 -16.58 -4.11
C HIS A 46 4.82 -17.00 -3.73
N GLU A 47 5.78 -16.08 -3.75
CA GLU A 47 7.18 -16.33 -3.37
C GLU A 47 7.34 -16.77 -1.91
N LEU A 48 6.43 -16.33 -1.03
CA LEU A 48 6.35 -16.75 0.37
C LEU A 48 5.61 -18.09 0.56
N GLY A 49 5.09 -18.66 -0.53
CA GLY A 49 4.47 -19.98 -0.57
C GLY A 49 2.94 -19.99 -0.51
N CYS A 50 2.28 -18.82 -0.48
CA CYS A 50 0.82 -18.76 -0.39
C CYS A 50 0.15 -19.39 -1.62
N ASP A 51 -0.96 -20.09 -1.41
CA ASP A 51 -1.79 -20.67 -2.47
C ASP A 51 -3.12 -19.94 -2.67
N THR A 52 -3.49 -19.09 -1.71
CA THR A 52 -4.78 -18.38 -1.69
C THR A 52 -4.55 -16.93 -1.29
N PHE A 53 -5.29 -16.02 -1.92
CA PHE A 53 -5.31 -14.59 -1.61
C PHE A 53 -6.73 -14.12 -1.30
N VAL A 54 -6.97 -13.68 -0.07
CA VAL A 54 -8.27 -13.25 0.44
C VAL A 54 -8.33 -11.72 0.43
N HIS A 55 -9.09 -11.17 -0.50
CA HIS A 55 -9.31 -9.74 -0.66
C HIS A 55 -10.59 -9.30 0.06
N ILE A 56 -10.44 -8.46 1.08
CA ILE A 56 -11.51 -8.00 1.97
C ILE A 56 -11.88 -6.55 1.63
N SER A 57 -13.12 -6.33 1.20
CA SER A 57 -13.58 -5.01 0.77
C SER A 57 -15.08 -4.79 0.95
N PHE A 58 -15.62 -3.71 0.40
CA PHE A 58 -17.03 -3.36 0.44
C PHE A 58 -17.44 -2.56 -0.81
N PRO A 59 -18.75 -2.50 -1.14
CA PRO A 59 -19.22 -1.96 -2.42
C PRO A 59 -18.75 -0.55 -2.77
N ARG A 60 -18.64 0.35 -1.77
CA ARG A 60 -18.15 1.72 -2.02
C ARG A 60 -16.70 1.75 -2.51
N HIS A 61 -15.81 0.97 -1.89
CA HIS A 61 -14.42 0.91 -2.36
C HIS A 61 -14.34 0.27 -3.74
N LEU A 62 -15.08 -0.81 -3.99
CA LEU A 62 -15.12 -1.46 -5.30
C LEU A 62 -15.79 -0.61 -6.39
N ALA A 63 -16.41 0.52 -6.05
CA ALA A 63 -16.91 1.48 -7.03
C ALA A 63 -15.83 2.48 -7.51
N TYR A 64 -14.69 2.57 -6.82
CA TYR A 64 -13.55 3.38 -7.26
C TYR A 64 -12.74 2.64 -8.33
N GLU A 65 -12.32 3.34 -9.39
CA GLU A 65 -11.50 2.76 -10.45
C GLU A 65 -10.20 2.19 -9.89
N THR A 66 -9.52 2.94 -9.03
CA THR A 66 -8.22 2.53 -8.45
C THR A 66 -8.31 1.20 -7.70
N MET A 67 -9.37 1.01 -6.93
CA MET A 67 -9.59 -0.18 -6.11
C MET A 67 -10.08 -1.37 -6.92
N SER A 68 -11.07 -1.17 -7.79
CA SER A 68 -11.61 -2.23 -8.64
C SER A 68 -10.58 -2.74 -9.65
N ARG A 69 -9.80 -1.83 -10.24
CA ARG A 69 -8.68 -2.17 -11.12
C ARG A 69 -7.59 -2.96 -10.41
N ARG A 70 -7.21 -2.55 -9.18
CA ARG A 70 -6.25 -3.33 -8.39
C ARG A 70 -6.73 -4.75 -8.14
N LEU A 71 -8.00 -4.93 -7.80
CA LEU A 71 -8.60 -6.26 -7.64
C LEU A 71 -8.56 -7.07 -8.94
N ALA A 72 -8.86 -6.46 -10.09
CA ALA A 72 -8.78 -7.13 -11.39
C ALA A 72 -7.35 -7.56 -11.73
N ILE A 73 -6.36 -6.73 -11.42
CA ILE A 73 -4.93 -7.05 -11.55
C ILE A 73 -4.54 -8.19 -10.61
N MET A 74 -4.96 -8.13 -9.35
CA MET A 74 -4.72 -9.19 -8.36
C MET A 74 -5.31 -10.53 -8.84
N GLN A 75 -6.51 -10.52 -9.42
CA GLN A 75 -7.11 -11.73 -10.00
C GLN A 75 -6.26 -12.28 -11.14
N ALA A 76 -5.87 -11.44 -12.10
CA ALA A 76 -5.03 -11.87 -13.21
C ALA A 76 -3.66 -12.39 -12.77
N ALA A 77 -3.08 -11.80 -11.72
CA ALA A 77 -1.83 -12.27 -11.13
C ALA A 77 -2.02 -13.60 -10.40
N CYS A 78 -3.11 -13.78 -9.64
CA CYS A 78 -3.43 -15.06 -9.02
C CYS A 78 -3.58 -16.16 -10.07
N ASP A 79 -4.28 -15.89 -11.18
CA ASP A 79 -4.44 -16.83 -12.28
C ASP A 79 -3.08 -17.22 -12.90
N GLU A 80 -2.17 -16.25 -13.06
CA GLU A 80 -0.81 -16.50 -13.57
C GLU A 80 0.04 -17.35 -12.62
N PHE A 81 -0.02 -17.08 -11.32
CA PHE A 81 0.76 -17.80 -10.31
C PHE A 81 0.08 -19.09 -9.82
N GLY A 82 -1.10 -19.43 -10.35
CA GLY A 82 -1.86 -20.61 -9.93
C GLY A 82 -2.39 -20.51 -8.49
N MET A 83 -2.62 -19.30 -8.01
CA MET A 83 -3.23 -19.02 -6.70
C MET A 83 -4.74 -18.85 -6.82
N THR A 84 -5.47 -19.14 -5.75
CA THR A 84 -6.91 -18.87 -5.66
C THR A 84 -7.14 -17.47 -5.12
N LEU A 85 -7.82 -16.59 -5.87
CA LEU A 85 -8.32 -15.33 -5.32
C LEU A 85 -9.73 -15.54 -4.74
N VAL A 86 -9.95 -15.08 -3.50
CA VAL A 86 -11.24 -15.07 -2.85
C VAL A 86 -11.60 -13.65 -2.42
N GLN A 87 -12.87 -13.28 -2.58
CA GLN A 87 -13.37 -11.96 -2.17
C GLN A 87 -14.29 -12.12 -0.97
N GLU A 88 -13.97 -11.41 0.11
CA GLU A 88 -14.81 -11.30 1.30
C GLU A 88 -15.35 -9.88 1.43
N THR A 89 -16.61 -9.78 1.87
CA THR A 89 -17.25 -8.47 2.09
C THR A 89 -17.26 -8.14 3.58
N ALA A 90 -16.72 -6.98 3.93
CA ALA A 90 -16.79 -6.41 5.28
C ALA A 90 -17.71 -5.18 5.30
N PRO A 91 -18.19 -4.73 6.47
CA PRO A 91 -18.95 -3.49 6.58
C PRO A 91 -18.11 -2.26 6.19
N ASP A 92 -18.75 -1.27 5.56
CA ASP A 92 -18.14 0.03 5.32
C ASP A 92 -18.13 0.85 6.63
N PRO A 93 -16.94 1.24 7.16
CA PRO A 93 -16.83 1.92 8.45
C PRO A 93 -17.43 3.34 8.47
N THR A 94 -17.80 3.90 7.31
CA THR A 94 -18.46 5.21 7.20
C THR A 94 -19.98 5.14 7.25
N THR A 95 -20.56 3.94 7.30
CA THR A 95 -22.00 3.71 7.46
C THR A 95 -22.41 3.71 8.95
N ASP A 96 -23.69 3.47 9.23
CA ASP A 96 -24.23 3.41 10.60
C ASP A 96 -23.56 2.36 11.52
N VAL A 97 -22.89 1.36 10.93
CA VAL A 97 -22.10 0.36 11.67
C VAL A 97 -20.87 1.01 12.34
N GLY A 98 -20.32 2.06 11.73
CA GLY A 98 -19.15 2.79 12.20
C GLY A 98 -17.86 1.96 12.23
N VAL A 99 -16.76 2.62 12.61
CA VAL A 99 -15.44 1.99 12.76
C VAL A 99 -15.49 0.80 13.73
N ALA A 100 -16.15 0.97 14.88
CA ALA A 100 -16.21 -0.08 15.91
C ALA A 100 -16.91 -1.35 15.42
N GLY A 101 -18.03 -1.22 14.71
CA GLY A 101 -18.75 -2.37 14.18
C GLY A 101 -18.01 -3.04 13.02
N ALA A 102 -17.35 -2.25 12.16
CA ALA A 102 -16.51 -2.77 11.09
C ALA A 102 -15.30 -3.55 11.65
N GLN A 103 -14.66 -3.04 12.70
CA GLN A 103 -13.58 -3.73 13.41
C GLN A 103 -14.05 -5.02 14.08
N ALA A 104 -15.20 -5.00 14.77
CA ALA A 104 -15.78 -6.18 15.39
C ALA A 104 -16.06 -7.29 14.36
N TYR A 105 -16.56 -6.91 13.18
CA TYR A 105 -16.80 -7.86 12.09
C TYR A 105 -15.51 -8.56 11.65
N ILE A 106 -14.41 -7.82 11.45
CA ILE A 106 -13.12 -8.42 11.08
C ILE A 106 -12.60 -9.35 12.18
N LEU A 107 -12.71 -8.93 13.46
CA LEU A 107 -12.33 -9.80 14.59
C LEU A 107 -13.14 -11.09 14.60
N GLU A 108 -14.44 -11.05 14.33
CA GLU A 108 -15.30 -12.24 14.33
C GLU A 108 -15.00 -13.20 13.18
N HIS A 109 -14.76 -12.67 11.96
CA HIS A 109 -14.74 -13.49 10.75
C HIS A 109 -13.35 -13.97 10.30
N VAL A 110 -12.26 -13.29 10.66
CA VAL A 110 -10.91 -13.75 10.27
C VAL A 110 -10.61 -15.17 10.76
N PRO A 111 -10.95 -15.59 12.00
CA PRO A 111 -10.78 -16.97 12.43
C PRO A 111 -11.51 -17.98 11.50
N GLU A 112 -12.73 -17.66 11.09
CA GLU A 112 -13.53 -18.49 10.18
C GLU A 112 -12.90 -18.56 8.78
N TRP A 113 -12.39 -17.43 8.28
CA TRP A 113 -11.69 -17.38 7.00
C TRP A 113 -10.38 -18.17 7.03
N VAL A 114 -9.61 -18.09 8.12
CA VAL A 114 -8.40 -18.88 8.29
C VAL A 114 -8.71 -20.38 8.38
N GLU A 115 -9.79 -20.77 9.05
CA GLU A 115 -10.25 -22.16 9.04
C GLU A 115 -10.68 -22.63 7.63
N LYS A 116 -11.38 -21.77 6.88
CA LYS A 116 -11.90 -22.08 5.55
C LYS A 116 -10.84 -22.12 4.45
N TYR A 117 -9.92 -21.17 4.45
CA TYR A 117 -8.92 -20.96 3.39
C TYR A 117 -7.53 -21.50 3.77
N GLY A 118 -7.31 -21.78 5.06
CA GLY A 118 -6.06 -22.30 5.57
C GLY A 118 -5.03 -21.22 5.88
N THR A 119 -3.97 -21.63 6.60
CA THR A 119 -2.90 -20.75 7.06
C THR A 119 -1.88 -20.37 5.98
N ASN A 120 -1.96 -21.01 4.81
CA ASN A 120 -1.17 -20.67 3.62
C ASN A 120 -1.88 -19.64 2.72
N SER A 121 -2.79 -18.87 3.31
CA SER A 121 -3.51 -17.78 2.66
C SER A 121 -2.92 -16.43 3.04
N ALA A 122 -2.80 -15.52 2.07
CA ALA A 122 -2.53 -14.11 2.30
C ALA A 122 -3.83 -13.32 2.36
N TYR A 123 -3.90 -12.31 3.23
CA TYR A 123 -5.09 -11.51 3.46
C TYR A 123 -4.78 -10.03 3.25
N PHE A 124 -5.72 -9.33 2.62
CA PHE A 124 -5.59 -7.92 2.30
C PHE A 124 -6.93 -7.22 2.49
N CYS A 125 -6.94 -6.13 3.27
CA CYS A 125 -8.12 -5.27 3.42
C CYS A 125 -7.91 -3.93 2.72
N THR A 126 -8.94 -3.48 2.02
CA THR A 126 -8.93 -2.19 1.29
C THR A 126 -9.17 -0.97 2.17
N ASN A 127 -9.22 -1.09 3.50
CA ASN A 127 -9.50 0.03 4.39
C ASN A 127 -8.71 -0.07 5.70
N ASP A 128 -8.12 1.03 6.12
CA ASP A 128 -7.26 1.13 7.30
C ASP A 128 -7.93 0.70 8.61
N ALA A 129 -9.24 0.94 8.77
CA ALA A 129 -9.96 0.54 9.97
C ALA A 129 -9.98 -0.99 10.18
N HIS A 130 -9.85 -1.77 9.10
CA HIS A 130 -9.81 -3.22 9.12
C HIS A 130 -8.40 -3.78 9.37
N THR A 131 -7.34 -2.99 9.20
CA THR A 131 -5.96 -3.49 9.25
C THR A 131 -5.56 -3.99 10.63
N GLU A 132 -5.82 -3.21 11.68
CA GLU A 132 -5.51 -3.62 13.06
C GLU A 132 -6.19 -4.95 13.47
N PRO A 133 -7.54 -5.09 13.36
CA PRO A 133 -8.18 -6.35 13.73
C PRO A 133 -7.76 -7.51 12.83
N LEU A 134 -7.47 -7.26 11.54
CA LEU A 134 -6.94 -8.29 10.64
C LEU A 134 -5.58 -8.80 11.13
N LEU A 135 -4.62 -7.90 11.34
CA LEU A 135 -3.28 -8.24 11.84
C LEU A 135 -3.36 -9.03 13.15
N LYS A 136 -4.20 -8.57 14.09
CA LYS A 136 -4.39 -9.22 15.39
C LYS A 136 -4.83 -10.68 15.23
N GLN A 137 -5.82 -10.94 14.37
CA GLN A 137 -6.33 -12.29 14.16
C GLN A 137 -5.36 -13.16 13.35
N LEU A 138 -4.65 -12.63 12.36
CA LEU A 138 -3.66 -13.43 11.62
C LEU A 138 -2.47 -13.85 12.49
N LEU A 139 -2.09 -13.03 13.47
CA LEU A 139 -1.05 -13.39 14.45
C LEU A 139 -1.50 -14.53 15.37
N GLU A 140 -2.79 -14.62 15.69
CA GLU A 140 -3.35 -15.64 16.57
C GLU A 140 -3.71 -16.94 15.82
N TYR A 141 -4.37 -16.83 14.67
CA TYR A 141 -4.95 -17.97 13.94
C TYR A 141 -4.09 -18.44 12.77
N GLY A 142 -3.17 -17.62 12.27
CA GLY A 142 -2.34 -17.93 11.11
C GLY A 142 -2.74 -17.17 9.84
N GLY A 143 -2.00 -17.41 8.75
CA GLY A 143 -2.11 -16.63 7.51
C GLY A 143 -0.95 -15.66 7.31
N TYR A 144 -0.99 -14.96 6.19
CA TYR A 144 0.01 -14.00 5.75
C TYR A 144 -0.62 -12.62 5.58
N PHE A 145 0.15 -11.59 5.89
CA PHE A 145 -0.17 -10.20 5.62
C PHE A 145 1.00 -9.60 4.86
N ILE A 146 0.84 -9.35 3.57
CA ILE A 146 1.96 -8.92 2.72
C ILE A 146 2.29 -7.45 2.93
N GLU A 147 1.27 -6.60 2.85
CA GLU A 147 1.34 -5.17 3.14
C GLU A 147 -0.08 -4.60 3.23
N ALA A 148 -0.21 -3.43 3.86
CA ALA A 148 -1.49 -2.72 3.96
C ALA A 148 -1.84 -2.00 2.64
N ASP A 149 -3.10 -1.57 2.48
CA ASP A 149 -3.49 -0.68 1.38
C ASP A 149 -2.66 0.61 1.34
N LEU A 150 -2.43 1.22 2.50
CA LEU A 150 -1.48 2.31 2.73
C LEU A 150 -0.35 1.81 3.65
N PRO A 151 0.75 1.27 3.08
CA PRO A 151 1.79 0.61 3.88
C PRO A 151 2.51 1.53 4.85
N SER A 152 2.68 1.04 6.08
CA SER A 152 3.41 1.71 7.16
C SER A 152 3.59 0.74 8.32
N PRO A 153 4.75 0.73 9.02
CA PRO A 153 4.89 -0.03 10.26
C PRO A 153 4.02 0.55 11.40
N LEU A 154 3.42 1.73 11.21
CA LEU A 154 2.44 2.33 12.11
C LEU A 154 0.99 1.93 11.77
N MET A 155 0.75 1.32 10.61
CA MET A 155 -0.61 0.98 10.16
C MET A 155 -1.08 -0.31 10.84
N GLY A 156 -1.90 -0.16 11.88
CA GLY A 156 -2.53 -1.27 12.63
C GLY A 156 -1.59 -2.09 13.51
N TYR A 157 -0.30 -2.20 13.19
CA TYR A 157 0.68 -2.96 13.97
C TYR A 157 0.73 -2.56 15.45
N PRO A 158 0.81 -1.27 15.85
CA PRO A 158 0.94 -0.92 17.25
C PRO A 158 -0.21 -1.44 18.11
N GLY A 159 -1.45 -1.29 17.63
CA GLY A 159 -2.64 -1.78 18.31
C GLY A 159 -2.77 -3.30 18.28
N ALA A 160 -2.46 -3.95 17.14
CA ALA A 160 -2.52 -5.41 17.01
C ALA A 160 -1.50 -6.13 17.90
N LEU A 161 -0.32 -5.52 18.07
CA LEU A 161 0.78 -6.06 18.88
C LEU A 161 0.68 -5.63 20.35
N GLY A 162 -0.04 -4.55 20.66
CA GLY A 162 -0.15 -3.98 22.00
C GLY A 162 1.12 -3.25 22.44
N ILE A 163 1.83 -2.62 21.50
CA ILE A 163 3.10 -1.92 21.74
C ILE A 163 2.93 -0.40 21.69
N ASP A 164 3.71 0.30 22.50
CA ASP A 164 3.83 1.77 22.47
C ASP A 164 5.09 2.16 21.70
N LEU A 165 4.94 3.04 20.71
CA LEU A 165 6.03 3.53 19.85
C LEU A 165 6.41 4.99 20.13
N THR A 166 5.91 5.58 21.23
CA THR A 166 6.14 6.99 21.56
C THR A 166 7.63 7.34 21.67
N ALA A 167 8.46 6.44 22.19
CA ALA A 167 9.91 6.66 22.34
C ALA A 167 10.67 6.60 21.00
N GLU A 168 10.10 5.93 20.00
CA GLU A 168 10.67 5.76 18.66
C GLU A 168 10.07 6.74 17.63
N ALA A 169 9.21 7.67 18.07
CA ALA A 169 8.48 8.58 17.20
C ALA A 169 9.40 9.33 16.20
N GLY A 170 9.14 9.15 14.91
CA GLY A 170 9.90 9.74 13.81
C GLY A 170 11.16 8.97 13.42
N ASP A 171 11.58 7.95 14.18
CA ASP A 171 12.70 7.06 13.89
C ASP A 171 12.18 5.74 13.32
N PHE A 172 11.94 5.72 12.00
CA PHE A 172 11.35 4.56 11.32
C PHE A 172 12.23 3.29 11.38
N GLU A 173 13.55 3.43 11.50
CA GLU A 173 14.45 2.29 11.69
C GLU A 173 14.17 1.61 13.04
N LYS A 174 14.03 2.40 14.13
CA LYS A 174 13.65 1.86 15.44
C LYS A 174 12.21 1.39 15.51
N ILE A 175 11.27 2.10 14.87
CA ILE A 175 9.87 1.69 14.79
C ILE A 175 9.78 0.32 14.14
N LEU A 176 10.38 0.15 12.95
CA LEU A 176 10.34 -1.12 12.22
C LEU A 176 10.98 -2.25 13.03
N ALA A 177 12.16 -2.03 13.63
CA ALA A 177 12.83 -3.04 14.44
C ALA A 177 11.97 -3.52 15.62
N LYS A 178 11.31 -2.59 16.34
CA LYS A 178 10.42 -2.92 17.47
C LYS A 178 9.14 -3.62 17.04
N VAL A 179 8.58 -3.25 15.89
CA VAL A 179 7.43 -3.94 15.30
C VAL A 179 7.82 -5.36 14.86
N GLU A 180 8.96 -5.53 14.19
CA GLU A 180 9.49 -6.83 13.78
C GLU A 180 9.75 -7.75 14.97
N GLU A 181 10.40 -7.25 16.02
CA GLU A 181 10.62 -8.00 17.27
C GLU A 181 9.29 -8.53 17.84
N ALA A 182 8.29 -7.67 17.98
CA ALA A 182 6.98 -8.05 18.51
C ALA A 182 6.20 -9.01 17.58
N VAL A 183 6.36 -8.88 16.26
CA VAL A 183 5.82 -9.84 15.27
C VAL A 183 6.49 -11.21 15.44
N ASN A 184 7.81 -11.24 15.57
CA ASN A 184 8.59 -12.47 15.74
C ASN A 184 8.25 -13.18 17.06
N GLU A 185 8.11 -12.44 18.16
CA GLU A 185 7.70 -12.96 19.47
C GLU A 185 6.31 -13.64 19.43
N LYS A 186 5.42 -13.15 18.55
CA LYS A 186 4.09 -13.74 18.30
C LYS A 186 4.10 -14.82 17.21
N GLY A 187 5.27 -15.26 16.75
CA GLY A 187 5.42 -16.31 15.75
C GLY A 187 5.07 -15.88 14.32
N GLY A 188 5.04 -14.58 14.03
CA GLY A 188 4.75 -14.01 12.70
C GLY A 188 5.94 -13.95 11.75
N ALA A 189 7.12 -14.42 12.16
CA ALA A 189 8.33 -14.38 11.34
C ALA A 189 8.09 -14.97 9.92
N GLY A 190 8.45 -14.21 8.90
CA GLY A 190 8.31 -14.58 7.48
C GLY A 190 6.89 -14.46 6.91
N ARG A 191 5.90 -13.98 7.68
CA ARG A 191 4.49 -13.94 7.27
C ARG A 191 3.86 -12.55 7.24
N PHE A 192 4.49 -11.57 7.89
CA PHE A 192 3.95 -10.22 8.03
C PHE A 192 4.89 -9.22 7.39
N GLY A 193 4.35 -8.36 6.54
CA GLY A 193 5.12 -7.36 5.81
C GLY A 193 4.51 -5.97 5.83
N THR A 194 5.34 -5.02 5.41
CA THR A 194 5.05 -3.59 5.41
C THR A 194 5.98 -2.90 4.40
N TRP A 195 5.84 -1.59 4.25
CA TRP A 195 6.96 -0.75 3.85
C TRP A 195 7.74 -0.33 5.09
N ALA A 196 9.07 -0.20 4.96
CA ALA A 196 9.95 0.19 6.06
C ALA A 196 9.68 1.62 6.55
N TYR A 197 9.20 2.48 5.66
CA TYR A 197 8.75 3.84 5.98
C TYR A 197 7.27 4.00 5.72
N SER A 198 6.60 4.82 6.53
CA SER A 198 5.21 5.16 6.30
C SER A 198 5.06 5.92 4.98
N TYR A 199 4.21 5.40 4.10
CA TYR A 199 3.90 6.10 2.86
C TYR A 199 3.38 7.52 3.12
N GLY A 200 2.39 7.68 4.02
CA GLY A 200 1.82 8.99 4.35
C GLY A 200 2.84 10.01 4.89
N TYR A 201 3.84 9.55 5.66
CA TYR A 201 4.93 10.41 6.10
C TYR A 201 5.85 10.79 4.93
N THR A 202 6.32 9.80 4.17
CA THR A 202 7.30 10.01 3.11
C THR A 202 6.72 10.80 1.94
N VAL A 203 5.47 10.55 1.52
CA VAL A 203 4.80 11.32 0.46
C VAL A 203 4.67 12.79 0.88
N SER A 204 4.28 13.07 2.12
CA SER A 204 4.07 14.44 2.60
C SER A 204 5.37 15.23 2.70
N ALA A 205 6.39 14.66 3.35
CA ALA A 205 7.68 15.32 3.54
C ALA A 205 8.50 15.35 2.23
N GLY A 206 8.49 14.24 1.49
CA GLY A 206 9.18 14.07 0.23
C GLY A 206 8.66 15.01 -0.86
N LEU A 207 7.35 15.17 -1.02
CA LEU A 207 6.80 16.13 -2.00
C LEU A 207 7.07 17.58 -1.62
N ALA A 208 7.11 17.92 -0.32
CA ALA A 208 7.53 19.24 0.11
C ALA A 208 9.00 19.51 -0.26
N GLN A 209 9.88 18.53 -0.08
CA GLN A 209 11.28 18.63 -0.50
C GLN A 209 11.43 18.67 -2.01
N HIS A 210 10.64 17.88 -2.75
CA HIS A 210 10.61 17.93 -4.21
C HIS A 210 10.21 19.32 -4.72
N ALA A 211 9.16 19.92 -4.15
CA ALA A 211 8.76 21.28 -4.48
C ALA A 211 9.89 22.30 -4.24
N MET A 212 10.62 22.19 -3.13
CA MET A 212 11.78 23.05 -2.88
C MET A 212 12.88 22.83 -3.93
N ASN A 213 13.20 21.57 -4.25
CA ASN A 213 14.20 21.25 -5.26
C ASN A 213 13.83 21.82 -6.64
N VAL A 214 12.56 21.76 -7.02
CA VAL A 214 12.05 22.35 -8.28
C VAL A 214 12.20 23.88 -8.25
N ILE A 215 11.83 24.53 -7.14
CA ILE A 215 11.97 25.99 -6.98
C ILE A 215 13.45 26.42 -7.07
N ASP A 216 14.35 25.62 -6.51
CA ASP A 216 15.79 25.87 -6.52
C ASP A 216 16.49 25.45 -7.83
N GLY A 217 15.74 24.87 -8.79
CA GLY A 217 16.26 24.43 -10.09
C GLY A 217 17.14 23.18 -10.03
N VAL A 218 16.96 22.35 -8.99
CA VAL A 218 17.68 21.09 -8.76
C VAL A 218 16.94 19.90 -9.37
N SER A 219 15.60 19.94 -9.39
CA SER A 219 14.74 18.86 -9.87
C SER A 219 13.77 19.34 -10.95
N GLU A 220 13.40 18.44 -11.84
CA GLU A 220 12.26 18.61 -12.74
C GLU A 220 10.96 18.21 -12.02
N LEU A 221 9.86 18.94 -12.25
CA LEU A 221 8.62 18.71 -11.51
C LEU A 221 8.03 17.32 -11.76
N ASP A 222 8.00 16.92 -13.04
CA ASP A 222 7.33 15.72 -13.54
C ASP A 222 8.35 14.63 -13.90
N ASP A 223 9.32 14.37 -13.01
CA ASP A 223 10.34 13.35 -13.17
C ASP A 223 10.36 12.38 -11.97
N ILE A 224 10.17 11.10 -12.26
CA ILE A 224 10.05 10.06 -11.23
C ILE A 224 11.34 9.84 -10.44
N ASP A 225 12.50 9.99 -11.09
CA ASP A 225 13.79 9.80 -10.42
C ASP A 225 14.05 10.94 -9.44
N ASP A 226 13.66 12.16 -9.80
CA ASP A 226 13.76 13.32 -8.90
C ASP A 226 12.76 13.26 -7.74
N ILE A 227 11.53 12.80 -7.99
CA ILE A 227 10.54 12.51 -6.92
C ILE A 227 11.10 11.45 -5.97
N ALA A 228 11.65 10.35 -6.50
CA ALA A 228 12.23 9.27 -5.70
C ALA A 228 13.41 9.75 -4.86
N LYS A 229 14.34 10.54 -5.42
CA LYS A 229 15.45 11.16 -4.67
C LYS A 229 14.95 12.04 -3.52
N ALA A 230 13.87 12.81 -3.73
CA ALA A 230 13.29 13.62 -2.67
C ALA A 230 12.67 12.76 -1.56
N TYR A 231 12.08 11.61 -1.90
CA TYR A 231 11.53 10.65 -0.94
C TYR A 231 12.64 9.99 -0.11
N GLU A 232 13.77 9.63 -0.74
CA GLU A 232 14.94 9.02 -0.09
C GLU A 232 15.50 9.88 1.05
N VAL A 233 15.39 11.22 0.97
CA VAL A 233 15.79 12.13 2.06
C VAL A 233 15.07 11.82 3.37
N PHE A 234 13.80 11.40 3.30
CA PHE A 234 12.97 11.04 4.47
C PHE A 234 12.76 9.54 4.62
N SER A 235 13.40 8.74 3.77
CA SER A 235 13.33 7.29 3.80
C SER A 235 14.68 6.66 3.43
N PRO A 236 15.75 6.99 4.16
CA PRO A 236 17.09 6.54 3.78
C PRO A 236 17.15 5.02 3.71
N LYS A 237 17.82 4.50 2.67
CA LYS A 237 17.95 3.07 2.34
C LYS A 237 16.66 2.39 1.84
N ALA A 238 15.53 3.09 1.78
CA ALA A 238 14.36 2.58 1.08
C ALA A 238 14.56 2.74 -0.42
N ALA A 239 14.29 1.68 -1.17
CA ALA A 239 14.17 1.78 -2.61
C ALA A 239 12.74 2.21 -2.97
N TRP A 240 12.61 3.17 -3.89
CA TRP A 240 11.35 3.60 -4.46
C TRP A 240 11.37 3.36 -5.96
N ASN A 241 10.23 2.97 -6.51
CA ASN A 241 10.01 2.91 -7.94
C ASN A 241 8.57 3.36 -8.23
N GLY A 242 8.26 3.64 -9.49
CA GLY A 242 6.96 4.14 -9.87
C GLY A 242 6.85 4.33 -11.37
N SER A 243 5.64 4.69 -11.80
CA SER A 243 5.36 4.98 -13.20
C SER A 243 4.22 5.96 -13.34
N ASN A 244 4.11 6.58 -14.50
CA ASN A 244 2.96 7.42 -14.83
C ASN A 244 1.68 6.57 -14.82
N TYR A 245 0.61 7.13 -14.24
CA TYR A 245 -0.72 6.55 -14.33
C TYR A 245 -1.12 6.39 -15.81
N THR A 246 -1.59 5.19 -16.18
CA THR A 246 -2.17 4.93 -17.49
C THR A 246 -3.68 4.86 -17.36
N ASN A 247 -4.39 5.75 -18.06
CA ASN A 247 -5.84 5.71 -18.13
C ASN A 247 -6.27 4.47 -18.93
N VAL A 248 -7.04 3.57 -18.30
CA VAL A 248 -7.46 2.30 -18.92
C VAL A 248 -8.48 2.47 -20.05
N GLU A 249 -9.20 3.58 -20.07
CA GLU A 249 -10.21 3.83 -21.12
C GLU A 249 -9.58 4.34 -22.41
N THR A 250 -8.52 5.14 -22.30
CA THR A 250 -7.85 5.77 -23.45
C THR A 250 -6.51 5.14 -23.80
N GLY A 251 -5.87 4.42 -22.87
CA GLY A 251 -4.50 3.91 -22.99
C GLY A 251 -3.42 5.01 -22.87
N VAL A 252 -3.80 6.24 -22.54
CA VAL A 252 -2.88 7.38 -22.45
C VAL A 252 -2.23 7.41 -21.08
N LYS A 253 -0.91 7.61 -21.05
CA LYS A 253 -0.14 7.89 -19.83
C LYS A 253 -0.30 9.36 -19.46
N SER A 254 -0.59 9.62 -18.19
CA SER A 254 -0.64 10.98 -17.66
C SER A 254 0.75 11.57 -17.54
N ASP A 255 0.95 12.81 -17.98
CA ASP A 255 2.26 13.47 -17.89
C ASP A 255 2.63 13.82 -16.44
N ASN A 256 1.65 14.17 -15.61
CA ASN A 256 1.87 14.71 -14.26
C ASN A 256 1.27 13.87 -13.11
N VAL A 257 0.80 12.65 -13.39
CA VAL A 257 0.27 11.74 -12.36
C VAL A 257 1.19 10.54 -12.24
N PHE A 258 1.89 10.46 -11.13
CA PHE A 258 2.83 9.40 -10.80
C PHE A 258 2.26 8.47 -9.74
N LEU A 259 2.40 7.19 -9.98
CA LEU A 259 2.11 6.12 -9.05
C LEU A 259 3.44 5.60 -8.50
N VAL A 260 3.59 5.55 -7.17
CA VAL A 260 4.87 5.19 -6.53
C VAL A 260 4.70 4.07 -5.51
N TYR A 261 5.75 3.26 -5.35
CA TYR A 261 5.80 2.21 -4.36
C TYR A 261 7.20 2.01 -3.79
N GLN A 262 7.25 1.53 -2.55
CA GLN A 262 8.48 1.10 -1.89
C GLN A 262 8.63 -0.42 -2.02
N ASP A 263 9.86 -0.92 -1.88
CA ASP A 263 10.07 -2.36 -1.72
C ASP A 263 9.39 -2.90 -0.45
N THR A 264 8.62 -3.98 -0.61
CA THR A 264 7.96 -4.68 0.49
C THR A 264 8.99 -5.34 1.40
N TYR A 265 8.93 -5.02 2.68
CA TYR A 265 9.73 -5.63 3.72
C TYR A 265 8.91 -6.71 4.44
N ILE A 266 9.36 -7.96 4.38
CA ILE A 266 8.79 -9.07 5.15
C ILE A 266 9.60 -9.23 6.43
N MET A 267 8.93 -9.05 7.57
CA MET A 267 9.53 -9.14 8.90
C MET A 267 9.89 -10.58 9.25
N GLY A 268 11.02 -10.76 9.94
CA GLY A 268 11.55 -12.07 10.31
C GLY A 268 12.78 -11.95 11.21
N ASP A 269 13.54 -13.04 11.35
CA ASP A 269 14.79 -13.05 12.14
C ASP A 269 15.95 -13.61 11.29
N PRO A 270 16.66 -12.75 10.51
CA PRO A 270 16.32 -11.36 10.21
C PRO A 270 15.22 -11.23 9.14
N GLY A 271 14.50 -10.10 9.13
CA GLY A 271 13.61 -9.75 8.03
C GLY A 271 14.34 -9.42 6.73
N LYS A 272 13.59 -9.32 5.64
CA LYS A 272 14.14 -9.12 4.29
C LYS A 272 13.23 -8.26 3.41
N PHE A 273 13.86 -7.49 2.54
CA PHE A 273 13.21 -6.86 1.40
C PHE A 273 12.96 -7.88 0.28
N MET A 274 11.86 -7.71 -0.46
CA MET A 274 11.44 -8.64 -1.51
C MET A 274 11.94 -8.26 -2.91
N GLY A 275 12.69 -7.16 -3.05
CA GLY A 275 13.25 -6.70 -4.31
C GLY A 275 12.20 -6.18 -5.29
N SER A 276 11.03 -5.75 -4.81
CA SER A 276 9.89 -5.38 -5.65
C SER A 276 10.15 -4.17 -6.54
N THR A 277 11.08 -3.29 -6.15
CA THR A 277 11.51 -2.14 -6.96
C THR A 277 12.39 -2.54 -8.14
N ASP A 278 13.02 -3.72 -8.12
CA ASP A 278 13.87 -4.21 -9.20
C ASP A 278 13.09 -5.03 -10.24
N ILE A 279 11.78 -5.20 -10.03
CA ILE A 279 10.95 -6.09 -10.83
C ILE A 279 10.19 -5.29 -11.88
N GLU A 280 10.44 -5.63 -13.14
CA GLU A 280 9.67 -5.13 -14.27
C GLU A 280 8.28 -5.78 -14.26
N VAL A 281 7.26 -4.99 -13.90
CA VAL A 281 5.87 -5.45 -13.93
C VAL A 281 5.44 -5.66 -15.40
N PRO A 282 4.92 -6.84 -15.78
CA PRO A 282 4.55 -7.09 -17.17
C PRO A 282 3.54 -6.07 -17.71
N GLU A 283 3.80 -5.50 -18.88
CA GLU A 283 2.99 -4.42 -19.48
C GLU A 283 1.49 -4.71 -19.52
N LYS A 284 1.11 -5.99 -19.69
CA LYS A 284 -0.29 -6.43 -19.71
C LYS A 284 -1.09 -5.94 -18.50
N TYR A 285 -0.47 -5.89 -17.32
CA TYR A 285 -1.14 -5.48 -16.07
C TYR A 285 -1.54 -4.01 -16.04
N PHE A 286 -0.79 -3.14 -16.74
CA PHE A 286 -1.12 -1.72 -16.81
C PHE A 286 -2.36 -1.42 -17.66
N THR A 287 -2.87 -2.40 -18.41
CA THR A 287 -4.05 -2.24 -19.28
C THR A 287 -5.30 -2.97 -18.77
N ILE A 288 -5.20 -3.66 -17.63
CA ILE A 288 -6.34 -4.36 -17.01
C ILE A 288 -7.29 -3.34 -16.38
N LYS A 289 -8.59 -3.58 -16.57
CA LYS A 289 -9.70 -2.80 -16.02
C LYS A 289 -10.47 -3.62 -15.01
#